data_AF-T1PS19-F1
#
_entry.id   AF-T1PS19-F1
#
_cell.length_a   1.000
_cell.length_b   1.000
_cell.length_c   1.000
_cell.angle_alpha   90.00
_cell.angle_beta   90.00
_cell.angle_gamma   90.00
#
_symmetry.space_group_name_H-M   'P 1'
#
loop_
_entity.id
_entity.type
_entity.pdbx_description
1 polymer ?
#
loop_
_entity_poly.entity_id
_entity_poly.type
_entity_poly.pdbx_seq_one_letter_code
_entity_poly.pdbx_strand_id
1 'polypeptide(L)'
;IKSSSENKPSGEFICPSTGKPCSCGESKFHNCESSSGAVFGECWPVSYSEIDGSFYNEKELIFPPELLLRNNLPLKLHGFGGINWFRPLKLKYLLDLKSNYPEAKLIVGNTEVGIEINFKNARYPILISVTHVPELNVLSIKENGLEIGSSVRLSKLQEFLKKVIAERDKSETSSCRAISDQLKWFAGKQVKNAASVGGNICTASPISDLNPLWMAARAVFQIIDSKGKIRTVLAKDFFLGYRKVDISQGEILLSIFLPWNKHCEFVKEFKQSHRREDDIALVNAGMRVHL
;
A
#
# COMPACT_ATOMS: atom_id res chain seq x y z
N ILE A 1 -24.45 -64.72 10.64
CA ILE A 1 -23.72 -64.37 9.40
C ILE A 1 -23.70 -62.84 9.31
N LYS A 2 -22.50 -62.27 9.51
CA LYS A 2 -21.99 -60.90 9.30
C LYS A 2 -22.96 -59.70 9.35
N SER A 3 -22.73 -58.87 10.38
CA SER A 3 -23.01 -57.44 10.43
C SER A 3 -22.09 -56.67 9.46
N SER A 4 -22.66 -55.73 8.70
CA SER A 4 -21.93 -54.73 7.92
C SER A 4 -21.84 -53.44 8.73
N SER A 5 -20.67 -53.18 9.32
CA SER A 5 -20.32 -51.92 9.98
C SER A 5 -19.95 -50.86 8.95
N GLU A 6 -20.69 -49.75 8.96
CA GLU A 6 -20.36 -48.53 8.22
C GLU A 6 -19.06 -47.92 8.77
N ASN A 7 -18.08 -47.70 7.88
CA ASN A 7 -16.85 -46.96 8.16
C ASN A 7 -17.17 -45.47 8.35
N LYS A 8 -17.00 -44.94 9.56
CA LYS A 8 -16.88 -43.49 9.81
C LYS A 8 -15.50 -43.02 9.33
N PRO A 9 -15.37 -41.88 8.61
CA PRO A 9 -14.06 -41.34 8.30
C PRO A 9 -13.45 -40.77 9.58
N SER A 10 -12.25 -41.23 9.92
CA SER A 10 -11.39 -40.63 10.93
C SER A 10 -11.14 -39.17 10.56
N GLY A 11 -11.67 -38.22 11.33
CA GLY A 11 -11.36 -36.80 11.14
C GLY A 11 -9.89 -36.55 11.44
N GLU A 12 -9.07 -36.35 10.41
CA GLU A 12 -7.69 -35.93 10.59
C GLU A 12 -7.66 -34.56 11.26
N PHE A 13 -6.91 -34.44 12.36
CA PHE A 13 -6.71 -33.20 13.07
C PHE A 13 -5.98 -32.18 12.17
N ILE A 14 -6.63 -31.06 11.89
CA ILE A 14 -6.04 -29.97 11.10
C ILE A 14 -5.26 -29.06 12.05
N CYS A 15 -3.97 -28.88 11.76
CA CYS A 15 -3.07 -28.03 12.53
C CYS A 15 -3.54 -26.58 12.52
N PRO A 16 -3.76 -25.94 13.68
CA PRO A 16 -4.11 -24.53 13.76
C PRO A 16 -3.05 -23.63 13.12
N SER A 17 -1.77 -23.99 13.18
CA SER A 17 -0.67 -23.16 12.67
C SER A 17 -0.47 -23.27 11.15
N THR A 18 -0.91 -24.37 10.52
CA THR A 18 -0.63 -24.62 9.09
C THR A 18 -1.88 -24.80 8.23
N GLY A 19 -3.05 -24.99 8.82
CA GLY A 19 -4.31 -25.24 8.10
C GLY A 19 -4.31 -26.55 7.30
N LYS A 20 -3.38 -27.47 7.61
CA LYS A 20 -3.23 -28.78 6.95
C LYS A 20 -3.36 -29.91 7.98
N PRO A 21 -3.68 -31.14 7.55
CA PRO A 21 -3.59 -32.32 8.43
C PRO A 21 -2.19 -32.41 9.04
N CYS A 22 -2.11 -32.53 10.37
CA CYS A 22 -0.85 -32.78 11.07
C CYS A 22 -1.00 -33.88 12.11
N SER A 23 0.09 -34.59 12.36
CA SER A 23 0.26 -35.53 13.48
C SER A 23 0.64 -34.82 14.79
N CYS A 24 0.59 -33.49 14.82
CA CYS A 24 1.03 -32.67 15.95
C CYS A 24 0.08 -32.69 17.17
N GLY A 25 -1.02 -33.46 17.10
CA GLY A 25 -2.00 -33.63 18.18
C GLY A 25 -1.88 -34.91 19.03
N GLU A 26 -0.89 -35.79 18.79
CA GLU A 26 -0.79 -37.08 19.53
C GLU A 26 0.10 -37.05 20.79
N SER A 27 0.68 -35.92 21.16
CA SER A 27 1.50 -35.83 22.37
C SER A 27 0.66 -35.54 23.63
N LYS A 28 0.49 -36.58 24.45
CA LYS A 28 -0.14 -36.63 25.78
C LYS A 28 0.14 -35.40 26.66
N PHE A 29 -0.91 -34.66 27.01
CA PHE A 29 -0.96 -33.91 28.27
C PHE A 29 -1.80 -34.69 29.29
N HIS A 30 -1.17 -35.02 30.42
CA HIS A 30 -1.75 -35.81 31.51
C HIS A 30 -2.67 -34.96 32.42
N ASN A 31 -3.79 -35.59 32.81
CA ASN A 31 -4.63 -35.37 33.99
C ASN A 31 -5.46 -34.08 34.11
N CYS A 32 -6.77 -34.18 33.83
CA CYS A 32 -7.80 -33.86 34.83
C CYS A 32 -9.09 -34.65 34.53
N GLU A 33 -9.69 -35.23 35.57
CA GLU A 33 -10.78 -36.20 35.49
C GLU A 33 -12.14 -35.63 35.10
N SER A 34 -12.90 -36.45 34.34
CA SER A 34 -14.36 -36.57 34.26
C SER A 34 -15.24 -35.32 34.18
N SER A 35 -15.89 -35.12 33.03
CA SER A 35 -17.31 -35.44 32.85
C SER A 35 -17.80 -35.16 31.43
N SER A 36 -18.75 -36.01 31.03
CA SER A 36 -19.48 -36.13 29.78
C SER A 36 -19.93 -34.82 29.11
N GLY A 37 -19.67 -34.67 27.82
CA GLY A 37 -20.33 -33.67 26.98
C GLY A 37 -19.59 -33.45 25.66
N ALA A 38 -20.25 -33.70 24.53
CA ALA A 38 -19.75 -33.28 23.23
C ALA A 38 -19.77 -31.73 23.19
N VAL A 39 -18.61 -31.10 23.33
CA VAL A 39 -18.46 -29.64 23.31
C VAL A 39 -17.83 -29.25 21.98
N PHE A 40 -18.62 -28.58 21.13
CA PHE A 40 -18.13 -27.69 20.08
C PHE A 40 -17.01 -26.84 20.68
N GLY A 41 -15.80 -26.90 20.12
CA GLY A 41 -14.61 -26.26 20.67
C GLY A 41 -14.89 -24.86 21.20
N GLU A 42 -14.92 -24.73 22.52
CA GLU A 42 -14.99 -23.45 23.21
C GLU A 42 -13.72 -22.68 22.84
N CYS A 43 -13.87 -21.67 21.98
CA CYS A 43 -12.83 -20.69 21.75
C CYS A 43 -12.75 -19.85 23.02
N TRP A 44 -11.85 -20.23 23.93
CA TRP A 44 -11.55 -19.43 25.10
C TRP A 44 -11.02 -18.06 24.65
N PRO A 45 -11.54 -16.95 25.19
CA PRO A 45 -10.95 -15.65 24.92
C PRO A 45 -9.52 -15.66 25.45
N VAL A 46 -8.54 -15.52 24.54
CA VAL A 46 -7.14 -15.31 24.91
C VAL A 46 -7.09 -14.02 25.74
N SER A 47 -6.66 -14.13 27.00
CA SER A 47 -6.51 -12.98 27.89
C SER A 47 -5.55 -11.98 27.24
N TYR A 48 -6.02 -10.77 26.98
CA TYR A 48 -5.26 -9.69 26.32
C TYR A 48 -3.98 -9.29 27.08
N SER A 49 -3.84 -9.72 28.34
CA SER A 49 -2.75 -9.37 29.25
C SER A 49 -1.41 -10.07 28.98
N GLU A 50 -1.36 -11.14 28.16
CA GLU A 50 -0.11 -11.89 27.91
C GLU A 50 0.64 -11.46 26.63
N ILE A 51 0.05 -10.56 25.83
CA ILE A 51 0.63 -10.10 24.57
C ILE A 51 1.23 -8.71 24.81
N ASP A 52 2.51 -8.66 25.16
CA ASP A 52 3.26 -7.41 25.41
C ASP A 52 3.49 -6.63 24.10
N GLY A 53 3.41 -7.28 22.92
CA GLY A 53 3.57 -6.65 21.60
C GLY A 53 4.95 -6.01 21.34
N SER A 54 5.87 -6.11 22.31
CA SER A 54 7.22 -5.56 22.30
C SER A 54 8.26 -6.58 21.81
N PHE A 55 7.98 -7.89 21.96
CA PHE A 55 8.82 -9.00 21.55
C PHE A 55 7.99 -10.09 20.85
N TYR A 56 8.44 -10.52 19.66
CA TYR A 56 7.87 -11.70 18.99
C TYR A 56 8.24 -12.97 19.79
N ASN A 57 7.31 -13.46 20.60
CA ASN A 57 7.44 -14.72 21.33
C ASN A 57 6.49 -15.78 20.75
N GLU A 58 6.60 -17.03 21.23
CA GLU A 58 5.75 -18.15 20.79
C GLU A 58 4.25 -18.00 21.15
N LYS A 59 3.87 -16.92 21.85
CA LYS A 59 2.50 -16.64 22.31
C LYS A 59 1.76 -15.61 21.45
N GLU A 60 2.38 -15.10 20.38
CA GLU A 60 1.70 -14.19 19.45
C GLU A 60 0.54 -14.88 18.72
N LEU A 61 -0.46 -14.08 18.33
CA LEU A 61 -1.58 -14.60 17.55
C LEU A 61 -1.09 -15.14 16.21
N ILE A 62 -1.43 -16.41 15.94
CA ILE A 62 -1.14 -17.01 14.64
C ILE A 62 -1.92 -16.30 13.53
N PHE A 63 -1.32 -16.20 12.34
CA PHE A 63 -2.03 -15.72 11.17
C PHE A 63 -3.08 -16.76 10.74
N PRO A 64 -4.36 -16.38 10.52
CA PRO A 64 -5.41 -17.33 10.17
C PRO A 64 -5.06 -18.16 8.92
N PRO A 65 -4.93 -19.50 9.02
CA PRO A 65 -4.48 -20.33 7.90
C PRO A 65 -5.40 -20.28 6.68
N GLU A 66 -6.70 -20.07 6.88
CA GLU A 66 -7.68 -19.95 5.80
C GLU A 66 -7.36 -18.77 4.86
N LEU A 67 -6.75 -17.71 5.41
CA LEU A 67 -6.35 -16.54 4.63
C LEU A 67 -5.06 -16.78 3.83
N LEU A 68 -4.20 -17.73 4.23
CA LEU A 68 -3.01 -18.10 3.46
C LEU A 68 -3.36 -18.78 2.13
N LEU A 69 -4.45 -19.56 2.13
CA LEU A 69 -4.94 -20.28 0.94
C LEU A 69 -5.84 -19.41 0.04
N ARG A 70 -6.20 -18.21 0.49
CA ARG A 70 -7.17 -17.38 -0.21
C ARG A 70 -6.53 -16.65 -1.39
N ASN A 71 -6.99 -16.99 -2.59
CA ASN A 71 -6.63 -16.25 -3.79
C ASN A 71 -7.34 -14.89 -3.84
N ASN A 72 -6.63 -13.88 -4.33
CA ASN A 72 -7.23 -12.59 -4.64
C ASN A 72 -8.24 -12.75 -5.79
N LEU A 73 -9.48 -12.32 -5.57
CA LEU A 73 -10.55 -12.31 -6.56
C LEU A 73 -10.95 -10.86 -6.91
N PRO A 74 -11.32 -10.56 -8.16
CA PRO A 74 -11.92 -9.26 -8.46
C PRO A 74 -13.21 -9.11 -7.66
N LEU A 75 -13.48 -7.90 -7.13
CA LEU A 75 -14.68 -7.64 -6.33
C LEU A 75 -15.48 -6.48 -6.92
N LYS A 76 -16.80 -6.59 -6.78
CA LYS A 76 -17.77 -5.51 -6.99
C LYS A 76 -18.70 -5.52 -5.79
N LEU A 77 -18.70 -4.43 -5.04
CA LEU A 77 -19.53 -4.27 -3.84
C LEU A 77 -20.50 -3.09 -4.06
N HIS A 78 -21.70 -3.26 -3.55
CA HIS A 78 -22.74 -2.24 -3.52
C HIS A 78 -22.89 -1.74 -2.08
N GLY A 79 -22.70 -0.44 -1.87
CA GLY A 79 -22.84 0.22 -0.59
C GLY A 79 -24.15 1.01 -0.49
N PHE A 80 -24.46 1.46 0.72
CA PHE A 80 -25.57 2.38 0.95
C PHE A 80 -25.42 3.67 0.13
N GLY A 81 -26.55 4.29 -0.23
CA GLY A 81 -26.56 5.51 -1.03
C GLY A 81 -26.16 5.32 -2.50
N GLY A 82 -26.21 4.08 -3.01
CA GLY A 82 -25.91 3.77 -4.42
C GLY A 82 -24.42 3.76 -4.76
N ILE A 83 -23.54 3.70 -3.76
CA ILE A 83 -22.09 3.67 -3.98
C ILE A 83 -21.68 2.30 -4.54
N ASN A 84 -20.92 2.31 -5.62
CA ASN A 84 -20.32 1.12 -6.21
C ASN A 84 -18.81 1.12 -5.94
N TRP A 85 -18.30 0.02 -5.40
CA TRP A 85 -16.88 -0.17 -5.15
C TRP A 85 -16.33 -1.36 -5.95
N PHE A 86 -15.28 -1.12 -6.72
CA PHE A 86 -14.64 -2.11 -7.57
C PHE A 86 -13.21 -2.40 -7.11
N ARG A 87 -12.79 -3.66 -7.19
CA ARG A 87 -11.39 -4.09 -7.02
C ARG A 87 -10.94 -4.89 -8.24
N PRO A 88 -10.37 -4.25 -9.27
CA PRO A 88 -9.70 -4.97 -10.35
C PRO A 88 -8.38 -5.59 -9.86
N LEU A 89 -7.98 -6.70 -10.49
CA LEU A 89 -6.69 -7.36 -10.26
C LEU A 89 -5.73 -7.27 -11.45
N LYS A 90 -6.20 -6.72 -12.58
CA LYS A 90 -5.43 -6.57 -13.82
C LYS A 90 -5.53 -5.13 -14.29
N LEU A 91 -4.44 -4.59 -14.82
CA LEU A 91 -4.41 -3.22 -15.35
C LEU A 91 -5.47 -3.01 -16.43
N LYS A 92 -5.63 -3.97 -17.36
CA LYS A 92 -6.67 -3.89 -18.40
C LYS A 92 -8.07 -3.61 -17.84
N TYR A 93 -8.48 -4.33 -16.80
CA TYR A 93 -9.81 -4.14 -16.20
C TYR A 93 -9.93 -2.81 -15.43
N LEU A 94 -8.83 -2.30 -14.87
CA LEU A 94 -8.81 -0.95 -14.30
C LEU A 94 -9.04 0.09 -15.40
N LEU A 95 -8.37 -0.04 -16.54
CA LEU A 95 -8.51 0.87 -17.68
C LEU A 95 -9.93 0.82 -18.27
N ASP A 96 -10.51 -0.39 -18.40
CA ASP A 96 -11.90 -0.57 -18.84
C ASP A 96 -12.88 0.11 -17.87
N LEU A 97 -12.69 -0.05 -16.55
CA LEU A 97 -13.50 0.63 -15.54
C LEU A 97 -13.35 2.15 -15.61
N LYS A 98 -12.14 2.65 -15.83
CA LYS A 98 -11.88 4.10 -15.96
C LYS A 98 -12.44 4.67 -17.26
N SER A 99 -12.53 3.87 -18.32
CA SER A 99 -13.21 4.21 -19.57
C SER A 99 -14.72 4.32 -19.38
N ASN A 100 -15.33 3.33 -18.71
CA ASN A 100 -16.77 3.28 -18.47
C ASN A 100 -17.23 4.30 -17.42
N TYR A 101 -16.36 4.61 -16.46
CA TYR A 101 -16.63 5.53 -15.37
C TYR A 101 -15.49 6.54 -15.24
N PRO A 102 -15.44 7.55 -16.12
CA PRO A 102 -14.31 8.46 -16.16
C PRO A 102 -14.17 9.34 -14.91
N GLU A 103 -15.27 9.59 -14.20
CA GLU A 103 -15.29 10.31 -12.92
C GLU A 103 -15.04 9.41 -11.70
N ALA A 104 -14.83 8.10 -11.91
CA ALA A 104 -14.58 7.18 -10.80
C ALA A 104 -13.30 7.59 -10.04
N LYS A 105 -13.43 7.65 -8.71
CA LYS A 105 -12.33 8.01 -7.82
C LYS A 105 -11.48 6.77 -7.55
N LEU A 106 -10.18 6.87 -7.84
CA LEU A 106 -9.23 5.81 -7.54
C LEU A 106 -8.83 5.85 -6.06
N ILE A 107 -8.79 4.68 -5.43
CA ILE A 107 -8.53 4.52 -4.00
C ILE A 107 -7.36 3.56 -3.79
N VAL A 108 -6.46 3.95 -2.90
CA VAL A 108 -5.36 3.09 -2.42
C VAL A 108 -5.38 2.99 -0.89
N GLY A 109 -5.13 4.10 -0.19
CA GLY A 109 -5.11 4.17 1.28
C GLY A 109 -6.27 4.96 1.90
N ASN A 110 -7.08 5.62 1.07
CA ASN A 110 -8.19 6.49 1.49
C ASN A 110 -7.80 7.68 2.41
N THR A 111 -6.51 8.00 2.55
CA THR A 111 -6.02 9.02 3.49
C THR A 111 -6.37 10.46 3.09
N GLU A 112 -6.66 10.73 1.80
CA GLU A 112 -7.23 12.01 1.35
C GLU A 112 -8.73 11.87 1.04
N VAL A 113 -9.12 10.83 0.28
CA VAL A 113 -10.52 10.68 -0.16
C VAL A 113 -11.48 10.54 1.03
N GLY A 114 -11.07 9.87 2.11
CA GLY A 114 -11.86 9.83 3.34
C GLY A 114 -12.07 11.20 3.97
N ILE A 115 -11.07 12.09 3.90
CA ILE A 115 -11.19 13.48 4.37
C ILE A 115 -12.13 14.29 3.47
N GLU A 116 -12.01 14.12 2.15
CA GLU A 116 -12.91 14.76 1.19
C GLU A 116 -14.37 14.39 1.43
N ILE A 117 -14.66 13.11 1.66
CA ILE A 117 -16.03 12.64 1.93
C ILE A 117 -16.53 13.15 3.30
N ASN A 118 -15.76 12.96 4.37
CA ASN A 118 -16.22 13.23 5.72
C ASN A 118 -16.28 14.72 6.08
N PHE A 119 -15.34 15.52 5.57
CA PHE A 119 -15.16 16.92 5.99
C PHE A 119 -15.39 17.94 4.87
N LYS A 120 -15.39 17.51 3.60
CA LYS A 120 -15.64 18.41 2.45
C LYS A 120 -16.94 18.08 1.72
N ASN A 121 -17.75 17.17 2.27
CA ASN A 121 -19.03 16.72 1.69
C ASN A 121 -18.88 16.24 0.23
N ALA A 122 -17.72 15.71 -0.15
CA ALA A 122 -17.49 15.18 -1.48
C ALA A 122 -18.27 13.88 -1.67
N ARG A 123 -18.88 13.69 -2.84
CA ARG A 123 -19.68 12.50 -3.16
C ARG A 123 -19.06 11.76 -4.32
N TYR A 124 -18.61 10.54 -4.07
CA TYR A 124 -18.02 9.66 -5.07
C TYR A 124 -18.88 8.40 -5.21
N PRO A 125 -19.81 8.35 -6.17
CA PRO A 125 -20.70 7.21 -6.35
C PRO A 125 -19.96 5.97 -6.85
N ILE A 126 -18.78 6.14 -7.45
CA ILE A 126 -17.98 5.05 -7.99
C ILE A 126 -16.55 5.15 -7.48
N LEU A 127 -16.13 4.11 -6.76
CA LEU A 127 -14.80 3.97 -6.17
C LEU A 127 -14.10 2.76 -6.78
N ILE A 128 -12.84 2.93 -7.17
CA ILE A 128 -12.03 1.83 -7.72
C ILE A 128 -10.77 1.67 -6.88
N SER A 129 -10.65 0.54 -6.17
CA SER A 129 -9.46 0.18 -5.43
C SER A 129 -8.39 -0.37 -6.36
N VAL A 130 -7.29 0.36 -6.51
CA VAL A 130 -6.18 -0.01 -7.41
C VAL A 130 -5.02 -0.71 -6.71
N THR A 131 -5.24 -1.07 -5.44
CA THR A 131 -4.27 -1.67 -4.52
C THR A 131 -3.70 -3.00 -5.01
N HIS A 132 -4.49 -3.78 -5.76
CA HIS A 132 -4.13 -5.14 -6.19
C HIS A 132 -3.72 -5.24 -7.66
N VAL A 133 -3.53 -4.11 -8.34
CA VAL A 133 -3.02 -4.09 -9.71
C VAL A 133 -1.49 -4.18 -9.66
N PRO A 134 -0.87 -5.27 -10.15
CA PRO A 134 0.58 -5.50 -9.99
C PRO A 134 1.45 -4.40 -10.58
N GLU A 135 1.08 -3.89 -11.76
CA GLU A 135 1.82 -2.87 -12.51
C GLU A 135 1.94 -1.55 -11.71
N LEU A 136 0.93 -1.23 -10.89
CA LEU A 136 0.95 -0.04 -10.03
C LEU A 136 1.73 -0.25 -8.72
N ASN A 137 2.17 -1.47 -8.43
CA ASN A 137 2.92 -1.82 -7.22
C ASN A 137 4.39 -2.20 -7.52
N VAL A 138 4.84 -1.98 -8.76
CA VAL A 138 6.23 -2.18 -9.16
C VAL A 138 7.15 -1.30 -8.32
N LEU A 139 8.28 -1.85 -7.91
CA LEU A 139 9.35 -1.10 -7.27
C LEU A 139 10.66 -1.75 -7.70
N SER A 140 11.36 -1.13 -8.65
CA SER A 140 12.51 -1.77 -9.30
C SER A 140 13.64 -0.79 -9.60
N ILE A 141 14.86 -1.30 -9.51
CA ILE A 141 16.09 -0.62 -9.90
C ILE A 141 16.26 -0.83 -11.41
N LYS A 142 16.44 0.25 -12.16
CA LYS A 142 16.81 0.24 -13.59
C LYS A 142 18.22 0.80 -13.74
N GLU A 143 18.78 0.64 -14.93
CA GLU A 143 20.08 1.19 -15.29
C GLU A 143 20.15 2.71 -15.04
N ASN A 144 19.10 3.45 -15.42
CA ASN A 144 19.08 4.92 -15.40
C ASN A 144 18.30 5.54 -14.23
N GLY A 145 17.71 4.74 -13.34
CA GLY A 145 16.92 5.26 -12.22
C GLY A 145 16.10 4.20 -11.49
N LEU A 146 15.14 4.67 -10.70
CA LEU A 146 14.13 3.83 -10.05
C LEU A 146 12.79 3.94 -10.76
N GLU A 147 12.14 2.80 -10.95
CA GLU A 147 10.74 2.75 -11.35
C GLU A 147 9.87 2.43 -10.12
N ILE A 148 8.93 3.33 -9.83
CA ILE A 148 8.07 3.31 -8.64
C ILE A 148 6.61 3.34 -9.11
N GLY A 149 5.87 2.28 -8.89
CA GLY A 149 4.44 2.19 -9.21
C GLY A 149 3.61 3.16 -8.36
N SER A 150 2.53 3.68 -8.92
CA SER A 150 1.72 4.72 -8.27
C SER A 150 0.96 4.24 -7.02
N SER A 151 0.68 2.94 -6.90
CA SER A 151 0.04 2.32 -5.73
C SER A 151 1.02 1.93 -4.62
N VAL A 152 2.33 2.07 -4.83
CA VAL A 152 3.34 1.77 -3.80
C VAL A 152 3.07 2.59 -2.53
N ARG A 153 3.08 1.92 -1.37
CA ARG A 153 2.90 2.58 -0.07
C ARG A 153 4.13 3.41 0.30
N LEU A 154 3.91 4.55 0.96
CA LEU A 154 5.02 5.45 1.35
C LEU A 154 6.02 4.77 2.30
N SER A 155 5.56 3.89 3.20
CA SER A 155 6.45 3.11 4.06
C SER A 155 7.33 2.14 3.27
N LYS A 156 6.75 1.40 2.31
CA LYS A 156 7.49 0.49 1.42
C LYS A 156 8.50 1.26 0.55
N LEU A 157 8.13 2.44 0.04
CA LEU A 157 9.07 3.31 -0.66
C LEU A 157 10.22 3.72 0.27
N GLN A 158 9.94 4.17 1.49
CA GLN A 158 10.97 4.60 2.44
C GLN A 158 11.97 3.48 2.75
N GLU A 159 11.49 2.26 2.99
CA GLU A 159 12.35 1.09 3.23
C GLU A 159 13.21 0.74 2.02
N PHE A 160 12.61 0.77 0.83
CA PHE A 160 13.33 0.49 -0.41
C PHE A 160 14.42 1.53 -0.70
N LEU A 161 14.12 2.83 -0.52
CA LEU A 161 15.11 3.90 -0.68
C LEU A 161 16.27 3.74 0.29
N LYS A 162 16.02 3.35 1.56
CA LYS A 162 17.11 3.09 2.52
C LYS A 162 18.05 1.99 2.05
N LYS A 163 17.53 0.91 1.46
CA LYS A 163 18.35 -0.18 0.88
C LYS A 163 19.18 0.33 -0.30
N VAL A 164 18.54 1.03 -1.26
CA VAL A 164 19.22 1.61 -2.43
C VAL A 164 20.34 2.58 -2.01
N ILE A 165 20.09 3.42 -1.00
CA ILE A 165 21.08 4.37 -0.47
C ILE A 165 22.29 3.65 0.17
N ALA A 166 22.09 2.48 0.76
CA ALA A 166 23.16 1.70 1.39
C ALA A 166 24.00 0.91 0.36
N GLU A 167 23.39 0.51 -0.75
CA GLU A 167 24.03 -0.36 -1.76
C GLU A 167 24.68 0.40 -2.93
N ARG A 168 24.21 1.62 -3.23
CA ARG A 168 24.69 2.42 -4.38
C ARG A 168 25.57 3.58 -3.95
N ASP A 169 26.32 4.11 -4.92
CA ASP A 169 27.19 5.24 -4.72
C ASP A 169 26.47 6.49 -4.19
N LYS A 170 27.18 7.22 -3.33
CA LYS A 170 26.66 8.42 -2.69
C LYS A 170 26.29 9.49 -3.72
N SER A 171 27.04 9.60 -4.81
CA SER A 171 26.82 10.56 -5.90
C SER A 171 25.50 10.30 -6.64
N GLU A 172 25.12 9.04 -6.84
CA GLU A 172 23.93 8.67 -7.62
C GLU A 172 22.60 8.79 -6.84
N THR A 173 22.69 8.76 -5.51
CA THR A 173 21.54 8.56 -4.61
C THR A 173 21.07 9.84 -3.89
N SER A 174 21.48 11.03 -4.34
CA SER A 174 21.11 12.28 -3.64
C SER A 174 19.60 12.50 -3.56
N SER A 175 18.87 12.25 -4.64
CA SER A 175 17.40 12.37 -4.69
C SER A 175 16.73 11.34 -3.78
N CYS A 176 17.26 10.11 -3.76
CA CYS A 176 16.77 9.04 -2.89
C CYS A 176 16.91 9.44 -1.42
N ARG A 177 18.05 10.02 -1.03
CA ARG A 177 18.27 10.52 0.34
C ARG A 177 17.29 11.63 0.70
N ALA A 178 17.14 12.64 -0.16
CA ALA A 178 16.23 13.75 0.11
C ALA A 178 14.78 13.29 0.31
N ILE A 179 14.30 12.37 -0.54
CA ILE A 179 12.94 11.79 -0.39
C ILE A 179 12.84 10.94 0.89
N SER A 180 13.84 10.11 1.18
CA SER A 180 13.86 9.26 2.37
C SER A 180 13.88 10.08 3.66
N ASP A 181 14.65 11.16 3.69
CA ASP A 181 14.75 12.11 4.80
C ASP A 181 13.45 12.88 5.00
N GLN A 182 12.83 13.35 3.92
CA GLN A 182 11.51 13.99 3.99
C GLN A 182 10.43 13.04 4.54
N LEU A 183 10.46 11.76 4.16
CA LEU A 183 9.55 10.74 4.67
C LEU A 183 9.75 10.41 6.16
N LYS A 184 10.88 10.78 6.78
CA LYS A 184 11.06 10.66 8.24
C LYS A 184 10.11 11.59 8.99
N TRP A 185 9.99 12.83 8.51
CA TRP A 185 9.16 13.88 9.10
C TRP A 185 7.72 13.90 8.56
N PHE A 186 7.42 13.03 7.60
CA PHE A 186 6.09 12.84 7.04
C PHE A 186 5.27 11.90 7.92
N ALA A 187 4.16 12.40 8.47
CA ALA A 187 3.05 11.70 9.12
C ALA A 187 3.37 10.50 10.05
N GLY A 188 2.36 10.04 10.79
CA GLY A 188 2.46 8.77 11.52
C GLY A 188 2.74 7.55 10.61
N LYS A 189 3.28 6.47 11.20
CA LYS A 189 3.54 5.19 10.51
C LYS A 189 2.27 4.60 9.90
N GLN A 190 1.13 4.78 10.58
CA GLN A 190 -0.21 4.35 10.16
C GLN A 190 -0.59 5.00 8.82
N VAL A 191 -0.41 6.31 8.70
CA VAL A 191 -0.65 7.05 7.47
C VAL A 191 0.31 6.59 6.38
N LYS A 192 1.61 6.42 6.67
CA LYS A 192 2.60 5.96 5.68
C LYS A 192 2.34 4.53 5.16
N ASN A 193 1.79 3.65 6.00
CA ASN A 193 1.42 2.29 5.62
C ASN A 193 0.20 2.25 4.68
N ALA A 194 -0.67 3.26 4.76
CA ALA A 194 -1.86 3.36 3.91
C ALA A 194 -1.64 4.28 2.69
N ALA A 195 -1.03 5.45 2.85
CA ALA A 195 -0.82 6.42 1.78
C ALA A 195 0.05 5.83 0.66
N SER A 196 -0.30 6.19 -0.58
CA SER A 196 0.43 5.76 -1.77
C SER A 196 1.18 6.93 -2.41
N VAL A 197 2.25 6.62 -3.13
CA VAL A 197 3.05 7.61 -3.86
C VAL A 197 2.19 8.38 -4.87
N GLY A 198 1.44 7.65 -5.69
CA GLY A 198 0.54 8.25 -6.68
C GLY A 198 -0.61 9.00 -6.06
N GLY A 199 -1.17 8.51 -4.93
CA GLY A 199 -2.17 9.26 -4.18
C GLY A 199 -1.65 10.60 -3.68
N ASN A 200 -0.43 10.64 -3.15
CA ASN A 200 0.21 11.89 -2.70
C ASN A 200 0.45 12.86 -3.88
N ILE A 201 0.95 12.36 -5.01
CA ILE A 201 1.19 13.15 -6.23
C ILE A 201 -0.12 13.70 -6.80
N CYS A 202 -1.09 12.82 -7.10
CA CYS A 202 -2.35 13.20 -7.75
C CYS A 202 -3.28 14.05 -6.86
N THR A 203 -3.12 13.99 -5.53
CA THR A 203 -3.82 14.92 -4.63
C THR A 203 -3.39 16.37 -4.88
N ALA A 204 -2.14 16.57 -5.33
CA ALA A 204 -1.57 17.88 -5.65
C ALA A 204 -1.85 18.93 -4.56
N SER A 205 -1.67 18.52 -3.30
CA SER A 205 -1.75 19.43 -2.16
C SER A 205 -0.64 20.48 -2.28
N PRO A 206 -0.93 21.78 -2.17
CA PRO A 206 0.09 22.84 -2.23
C PRO A 206 1.17 22.72 -1.16
N ILE A 207 0.83 22.06 -0.05
CA ILE A 207 1.70 21.79 1.10
C ILE A 207 2.20 20.33 1.11
N SER A 208 2.16 19.63 -0.03
CA SER A 208 2.73 18.29 -0.14
C SER A 208 4.24 18.34 0.08
N ASP A 209 4.73 17.54 1.02
CA ASP A 209 6.16 17.43 1.33
C ASP A 209 6.98 16.79 0.20
N LEU A 210 6.38 15.93 -0.62
CA LEU A 210 7.11 15.15 -1.64
C LEU A 210 7.05 15.78 -3.04
N ASN A 211 6.00 16.53 -3.36
CA ASN A 211 5.84 17.10 -4.71
C ASN A 211 7.01 18.02 -5.12
N PRO A 212 7.51 18.93 -4.25
CA PRO A 212 8.70 19.72 -4.55
C PRO A 212 9.94 18.87 -4.85
N LEU A 213 10.11 17.73 -4.17
CA LEU A 213 11.23 16.83 -4.39
C LEU A 213 11.13 16.08 -5.71
N TRP A 214 9.94 15.62 -6.10
CA TRP A 214 9.75 15.01 -7.42
C TRP A 214 10.10 15.99 -8.55
N MET A 215 9.71 17.26 -8.41
CA MET A 215 10.05 18.32 -9.35
C MET A 215 11.57 18.58 -9.36
N ALA A 216 12.18 18.76 -8.20
CA ALA A 216 13.61 19.05 -8.09
C ALA A 216 14.47 17.90 -8.64
N ALA A 217 14.10 16.66 -8.34
CA ALA A 217 14.77 15.45 -8.80
C ALA A 217 14.51 15.12 -10.28
N ARG A 218 13.77 15.96 -11.02
CA ARG A 218 13.44 15.77 -12.44
C ARG A 218 12.77 14.42 -12.71
N ALA A 219 11.93 13.98 -11.77
CA ALA A 219 11.18 12.75 -11.94
C ALA A 219 10.28 12.83 -13.18
N VAL A 220 10.09 11.71 -13.84
CA VAL A 220 9.21 11.56 -15.00
C VAL A 220 8.03 10.71 -14.58
N PHE A 221 6.82 11.21 -14.79
CA PHE A 221 5.60 10.48 -14.51
C PHE A 221 5.11 9.79 -15.79
N GLN A 222 4.81 8.49 -15.68
CA GLN A 222 4.19 7.72 -16.74
C GLN A 222 2.68 7.70 -16.51
N ILE A 223 1.94 8.16 -17.52
CA ILE A 223 0.48 8.24 -17.51
C ILE A 223 -0.03 7.31 -18.61
N ILE A 224 -1.03 6.50 -18.29
CA ILE A 224 -1.63 5.56 -19.23
C ILE A 224 -3.11 5.90 -19.41
N ASP A 225 -3.56 5.90 -20.67
CA ASP A 225 -4.96 6.10 -21.01
C ASP A 225 -5.77 4.79 -20.99
N SER A 226 -7.09 4.90 -21.15
CA SER A 226 -7.98 3.73 -21.18
C SER A 226 -7.75 2.80 -22.38
N LYS A 227 -7.03 3.24 -23.41
CA LYS A 227 -6.66 2.45 -24.59
C LYS A 227 -5.30 1.77 -24.42
N GLY A 228 -4.61 2.00 -23.29
CA GLY A 228 -3.30 1.46 -22.98
C GLY A 228 -2.13 2.25 -23.59
N LYS A 229 -2.37 3.44 -24.15
CA LYS A 229 -1.30 4.31 -24.63
C LYS A 229 -0.63 4.99 -23.45
N ILE A 230 0.70 4.93 -23.41
CA ILE A 230 1.51 5.57 -22.38
C ILE A 230 2.04 6.90 -22.91
N ARG A 231 1.93 7.94 -22.11
CA ARG A 231 2.66 9.20 -22.28
C ARG A 231 3.48 9.51 -21.03
N THR A 232 4.51 10.31 -21.20
CA THR A 232 5.38 10.76 -20.12
C THR A 232 5.26 12.26 -19.92
N VAL A 233 5.41 12.71 -18.69
CA VAL A 233 5.42 14.13 -18.31
C VAL A 233 6.46 14.36 -17.22
N LEU A 234 7.21 15.45 -17.29
CA LEU A 234 8.12 15.82 -16.22
C LEU A 234 7.32 16.27 -15.00
N ALA A 235 7.77 15.92 -13.80
CA ALA A 235 7.09 16.29 -12.56
C ALA A 235 6.82 17.80 -12.45
N LYS A 236 7.72 18.65 -12.97
CA LYS A 236 7.55 20.11 -12.99
C LYS A 236 6.37 20.61 -13.84
N ASP A 237 6.00 19.85 -14.87
CA ASP A 237 4.96 20.22 -15.84
C ASP A 237 3.63 19.53 -15.51
N PHE A 238 3.64 18.60 -14.55
CA PHE A 238 2.46 17.82 -14.14
C PHE A 238 1.49 18.60 -13.25
N PHE A 239 1.98 19.53 -12.44
CA PHE A 239 1.15 20.31 -11.51
C PHE A 239 0.69 21.60 -12.19
N LEU A 240 -0.59 21.66 -12.56
CA LEU A 240 -1.15 22.77 -13.34
C LEU A 240 -1.74 23.90 -12.48
N GLY A 241 -1.88 23.68 -11.17
CA GLY A 241 -2.42 24.65 -10.23
C GLY A 241 -2.89 24.01 -8.93
N TYR A 242 -3.62 24.77 -8.11
CA TYR A 242 -4.15 24.30 -6.83
C TYR A 242 -4.97 23.02 -6.99
N ARG A 243 -4.48 21.88 -6.48
CA ARG A 243 -5.11 20.56 -6.59
C ARG A 243 -5.49 20.16 -8.03
N LYS A 244 -4.76 20.68 -9.03
CA LYS A 244 -4.99 20.41 -10.45
C LYS A 244 -3.73 19.78 -11.06
N VAL A 245 -3.90 18.65 -11.74
CA VAL A 245 -2.81 17.88 -12.35
C VAL A 245 -3.07 17.65 -13.84
N ASP A 246 -2.01 17.39 -14.59
CA ASP A 246 -2.04 17.01 -16.00
C ASP A 246 -2.42 15.53 -16.17
N ILE A 247 -3.65 15.18 -15.77
CA ILE A 247 -4.28 13.88 -16.04
C ILE A 247 -5.62 14.16 -16.70
N SER A 248 -5.78 13.68 -17.93
CA SER A 248 -7.02 13.78 -18.68
C SER A 248 -8.06 12.76 -18.20
N GLN A 249 -9.31 12.99 -18.57
CA GLN A 249 -10.39 12.06 -18.32
C GLN A 249 -10.07 10.69 -18.97
N GLY A 250 -10.19 9.61 -18.20
CA GLY A 250 -9.82 8.27 -18.66
C GLY A 250 -8.35 7.86 -18.41
N GLU A 251 -7.49 8.81 -18.06
CA GLU A 251 -6.08 8.54 -17.75
C GLU A 251 -5.85 8.22 -16.27
N ILE A 252 -4.76 7.49 -16.00
CA ILE A 252 -4.27 7.22 -14.64
C ILE A 252 -2.75 7.40 -14.58
N LEU A 253 -2.24 7.79 -13.41
CA LEU A 253 -0.82 7.75 -13.11
C LEU A 253 -0.39 6.28 -12.93
N LEU A 254 0.45 5.77 -13.84
CA LEU A 254 0.94 4.39 -13.84
C LEU A 254 2.13 4.25 -12.88
N SER A 255 3.18 5.02 -13.12
CA SER A 255 4.44 4.94 -12.39
C SER A 255 5.21 6.26 -12.41
N ILE A 256 6.21 6.33 -11.54
CA ILE A 256 7.14 7.43 -11.38
C ILE A 256 8.52 6.85 -11.69
N PHE A 257 9.22 7.49 -12.61
CA PHE A 257 10.62 7.23 -12.88
C PHE A 257 11.47 8.31 -12.19
N LEU A 258 12.29 7.90 -11.22
CA LEU A 258 13.22 8.76 -10.52
C LEU A 258 14.64 8.52 -11.08
N PRO A 259 15.21 9.44 -11.85
CA PRO A 259 16.52 9.24 -12.46
C PRO A 259 17.63 9.18 -11.41
N TRP A 260 18.71 8.47 -11.72
CA TRP A 260 19.95 8.59 -10.93
C TRP A 260 20.53 9.99 -11.03
N ASN A 261 21.17 10.42 -9.96
CA ASN A 261 21.89 11.68 -9.96
C ASN A 261 23.23 11.54 -10.71
N LYS A 262 23.60 12.59 -11.45
CA LYS A 262 24.92 12.69 -12.06
C LYS A 262 25.99 13.00 -11.01
N HIS A 263 27.25 12.77 -11.36
CA HIS A 263 28.37 13.26 -10.55
C HIS A 263 28.23 14.77 -10.30
N CYS A 264 28.57 15.23 -9.09
CA CYS A 264 28.37 16.62 -8.65
C CYS A 264 26.92 17.14 -8.73
N GLU A 265 25.91 16.27 -8.74
CA GLU A 265 24.51 16.64 -8.61
C GLU A 265 23.99 16.37 -7.19
N PHE A 266 23.41 17.39 -6.57
CA PHE A 266 22.93 17.34 -5.20
C PHE A 266 21.46 17.75 -5.15
N VAL A 267 20.69 17.02 -4.34
CA VAL A 267 19.28 17.29 -4.03
C VAL A 267 19.10 17.34 -2.52
N LYS A 268 18.40 18.35 -2.03
CA LYS A 268 18.12 18.55 -0.60
C LYS A 268 16.68 18.96 -0.35
N GLU A 269 16.12 18.38 0.70
CA GLU A 269 14.80 18.61 1.26
C GLU A 269 14.82 19.63 2.41
N PHE A 270 13.76 20.43 2.50
CA PHE A 270 13.53 21.38 3.58
C PHE A 270 12.05 21.36 3.96
N LYS A 271 11.76 21.40 5.27
CA LYS A 271 10.40 21.51 5.80
C LYS A 271 10.41 22.36 7.07
N GLN A 272 9.46 23.28 7.16
CA GLN A 272 9.13 24.02 8.37
C GLN A 272 7.68 23.74 8.75
N SER A 273 7.43 23.41 10.01
CA SER A 273 6.11 23.11 10.59
C SER A 273 6.05 23.58 12.05
N HIS A 274 4.89 23.54 12.70
CA HIS A 274 4.77 23.89 14.12
C HIS A 274 5.36 22.82 15.03
N ARG A 275 5.31 21.55 14.59
CA ARG A 275 5.95 20.42 15.24
C ARG A 275 6.91 19.72 14.30
N ARG A 276 7.90 19.02 14.86
CA ARG A 276 8.93 18.31 14.08
C ARG A 276 8.37 17.16 13.25
N GLU A 277 7.37 16.46 13.78
CA GLU A 277 6.76 15.27 13.18
C GLU A 277 5.23 15.39 13.18
N ASP A 278 4.58 14.62 12.30
CA ASP A 278 3.12 14.48 12.20
C ASP A 278 2.36 15.81 12.06
N ASP A 279 2.97 16.76 11.36
CA ASP A 279 2.41 18.07 11.10
C ASP A 279 2.52 18.45 9.63
N ILE A 280 1.60 19.29 9.19
CA ILE A 280 1.60 19.84 7.84
C ILE A 280 2.68 20.92 7.72
N ALA A 281 3.29 21.03 6.53
CA ALA A 281 4.28 22.07 6.30
C ALA A 281 3.62 23.45 6.24
N LEU A 282 4.22 24.42 6.93
CA LEU A 282 4.01 25.85 6.68
C LEU A 282 4.68 26.25 5.37
N VAL A 283 5.93 25.82 5.21
CA VAL A 283 6.74 25.96 3.99
C VAL A 283 7.60 24.72 3.86
N ASN A 284 7.75 24.21 2.64
CA ASN A 284 8.71 23.17 2.30
C ASN A 284 9.39 23.49 0.96
N ALA A 285 10.53 22.85 0.71
CA ALA A 285 11.26 23.02 -0.54
C ALA A 285 12.05 21.75 -0.89
N GLY A 286 12.15 21.49 -2.20
CA GLY A 286 13.11 20.58 -2.78
C GLY A 286 14.06 21.39 -3.66
N MET A 287 15.35 21.36 -3.37
CA MET A 287 16.35 22.09 -4.13
C MET A 287 17.31 21.13 -4.81
N ARG A 288 17.67 21.42 -6.06
CA ARG A 288 18.68 20.67 -6.82
C ARG A 288 19.73 21.62 -7.37
N VAL A 289 21.00 21.22 -7.27
CA VAL A 289 22.15 21.90 -7.91
C VAL A 289 23.02 20.86 -8.63
N HIS A 290 23.59 21.24 -9.76
CA HIS A 290 24.60 20.47 -10.48
C HIS A 290 25.77 21.41 -10.73
N LEU A 291 26.95 21.05 -10.21
CA LEU A 291 28.18 21.87 -10.28
C LEU A 291 28.97 21.59 -11.55
#